data_AF-A0A1G0T0G5-F1
#
_entry.id   AF-A0A1G0T0G5-F1
#
_cell.length_a   1.000
_cell.length_b   1.000
_cell.length_c   1.000
_cell.angle_alpha   90.00
_cell.angle_beta   90.00
_cell.angle_gamma   90.00
#
_symmetry.space_group_name_H-M   'P 1'
#
loop_
_entity.id
_entity.type
_entity.pdbx_description
1 polymer ?
#
loop_
_entity_poly.entity_id
_entity_poly.type
_entity_poly.pdbx_seq_one_letter_code
_entity_poly.pdbx_strand_id
1 'polypeptide(L)'
;MKNFDRLITLLEKNNLTEEEKNSLNNLLKEDPDANEFYNSYKKLGIAFLNSRHLTIDELADHVLIKKGLEPVKKENIKNIPLFDVHIRRCEKCSAEMKFYNKEYSDVENFVGTRFKTRAEDKTIISDSKIISIPKFNFSRYAIIGISAMAIIFFSLMVISSITTSKYYNLASLGDLADMSVSRGRITDDFELIIKSLEEKDYRRAIEYLQSDIELNKNDETIFYSHYVLGLTYLETAEKDLLGMFPSFDKSSAEAALQNFKRTIELNTSGKFENVNLDAYFYAAKASLMLEDSKSAKEYLNIVVKEKGSKMSEARQILNELK
;
A
#
# COMPACT_ATOMS: atom_id res chain seq x y z
N MET A 1 34.15 24.10 28.30
CA MET A 1 32.78 24.35 27.81
C MET A 1 32.76 24.94 26.39
N LYS A 2 33.41 26.08 26.09
CA LYS A 2 33.41 26.69 24.73
C LYS A 2 33.78 25.74 23.57
N ASN A 3 34.73 24.83 23.76
CA ASN A 3 35.16 23.89 22.72
C ASN A 3 34.14 22.78 22.45
N PHE A 4 33.45 22.29 23.49
CA PHE A 4 32.37 21.31 23.37
C PHE A 4 31.15 21.90 22.69
N ASP A 5 30.75 23.11 23.07
CA ASP A 5 29.63 23.82 22.43
C ASP A 5 29.93 24.08 20.95
N ARG A 6 31.19 24.45 20.64
CA ARG A 6 31.66 24.63 19.26
C ARG A 6 31.71 23.32 18.49
N LEU A 7 32.12 22.22 19.12
CA LEU A 7 32.09 20.88 18.52
C LEU A 7 30.64 20.45 18.20
N ILE A 8 29.71 20.63 19.13
CA ILE A 8 28.28 20.33 18.92
C ILE A 8 27.73 21.19 17.78
N THR A 9 28.02 22.49 17.78
CA THR A 9 27.59 23.41 16.71
C THR A 9 28.11 22.97 15.34
N LEU A 10 29.36 22.50 15.26
CA LEU A 10 29.94 21.98 14.02
C LEU A 10 29.31 20.64 13.61
N LEU A 11 28.94 19.79 14.57
CA LEU A 11 28.25 18.52 14.31
C LEU A 11 26.78 18.72 13.88
N GLU A 12 26.18 19.85 14.23
CA GLU A 12 24.79 20.18 13.87
C GLU A 12 24.64 20.85 12.49
N LYS A 13 25.73 21.35 11.89
CA LYS A 13 25.69 22.05 10.61
C LYS A 13 25.54 21.11 9.41
N ASN A 14 24.70 21.53 8.46
CA ASN A 14 24.26 20.76 7.29
C ASN A 14 25.38 20.33 6.32
N ASN A 15 26.42 21.15 6.17
CA ASN A 15 27.64 20.89 5.42
C ASN A 15 28.72 21.83 5.95
N LEU A 16 29.85 21.28 6.38
CA LEU A 16 30.98 22.07 6.84
C LEU A 16 31.74 22.63 5.63
N THR A 17 31.99 23.94 5.63
CA THR A 17 32.90 24.55 4.65
C THR A 17 34.34 24.04 4.87
N GLU A 18 35.23 24.20 3.89
CA GLU A 18 36.64 23.79 4.05
C GLU A 18 37.33 24.48 5.23
N GLU A 19 36.93 25.72 5.53
CA GLU A 19 37.38 26.46 6.71
C GLU A 19 36.87 25.85 8.01
N GLU A 20 35.61 25.41 8.05
CA GLU A 20 35.02 24.76 9.22
C GLU A 20 35.55 23.35 9.43
N LYS A 21 35.88 22.61 8.36
CA LYS A 21 36.59 21.33 8.44
C LYS A 21 37.99 21.51 9.03
N ASN A 22 38.71 22.54 8.60
CA ASN A 22 40.00 22.89 9.19
C ASN A 22 39.84 23.32 10.65
N SER A 23 38.80 24.08 10.98
CA SER A 23 38.49 24.45 12.37
C SER A 23 38.17 23.23 13.24
N LEU A 24 37.44 22.24 12.71
CA LEU A 24 37.14 20.98 13.41
C LEU A 24 38.42 20.18 13.63
N ASN A 25 39.25 20.03 12.59
CA ASN A 25 40.52 19.30 12.68
C ASN A 25 41.50 19.93 13.67
N ASN A 26 41.53 21.27 13.75
CA ASN A 26 42.35 21.97 14.74
C ASN A 26 41.78 21.76 16.15
N LEU A 27 40.46 21.86 16.32
CA LEU A 27 39.79 21.64 17.61
C LEU A 27 40.04 20.21 18.14
N LEU A 28 40.00 19.20 17.27
CA LEU A 28 40.29 17.80 17.64
C LEU A 28 41.77 17.54 17.94
N LYS A 29 42.69 18.40 17.47
CA LYS A 29 44.13 18.31 17.78
C LYS A 29 44.48 19.04 19.08
N GLU A 30 43.81 20.14 19.36
CA GLU A 30 44.08 21.03 20.49
C GLU A 30 43.41 20.57 21.78
N ASP A 31 42.27 19.86 21.69
CA ASP A 31 41.45 19.46 22.84
C ASP A 31 41.26 17.93 22.90
N PRO A 32 41.98 17.23 23.81
CA PRO A 32 41.89 15.78 23.97
C PRO A 32 40.48 15.28 24.33
N ASP A 33 39.75 16.03 25.15
CA ASP A 33 38.41 15.64 25.63
C ASP A 33 37.39 15.76 24.49
N ALA A 34 37.48 16.82 23.69
CA ALA A 34 36.68 17.00 22.49
C ALA A 34 36.96 15.89 21.45
N ASN A 35 38.23 15.47 21.32
CA ASN A 35 38.63 14.37 20.45
C ASN A 35 38.06 13.02 20.95
N GLU A 36 38.12 12.75 22.25
CA GLU A 36 37.55 11.53 22.83
C GLU A 36 36.04 11.45 22.65
N PHE A 37 35.32 12.56 22.88
CA PHE A 37 33.89 12.67 22.63
C PHE A 37 33.54 12.42 21.17
N TYR A 38 34.25 13.08 20.23
CA TYR A 38 34.06 12.90 18.81
C TYR A 38 34.29 11.45 18.36
N ASN A 39 35.32 10.80 18.91
CA ASN A 39 35.62 9.39 18.63
C ASN A 39 34.54 8.45 19.20
N SER A 40 34.01 8.74 20.38
CA SER A 40 32.91 7.97 20.99
C SER A 40 31.61 8.12 20.21
N TYR A 41 31.27 9.35 19.82
CA TYR A 41 30.14 9.64 18.92
C TYR A 41 30.24 8.86 17.60
N LYS A 42 31.42 8.86 16.97
CA LYS A 42 31.68 8.07 15.76
C LYS A 42 31.54 6.57 15.99
N LYS A 43 32.12 6.04 17.08
CA LYS A 43 32.05 4.60 17.39
C LYS A 43 30.61 4.14 17.62
N LEU A 44 29.81 4.92 18.34
CA LEU A 44 28.40 4.64 18.58
C LEU A 44 27.59 4.65 17.27
N GLY A 45 27.78 5.68 16.44
CA GLY A 45 27.14 5.76 15.14
C GLY A 45 27.52 4.60 14.20
N ILE A 46 28.79 4.20 14.20
CA ILE A 46 29.27 3.05 13.43
C ILE A 46 28.69 1.73 13.95
N ALA A 47 28.61 1.53 15.28
CA ALA A 47 28.04 0.33 15.87
C ALA A 47 26.55 0.19 15.52
N PHE A 48 25.78 1.28 15.62
CA PHE A 48 24.38 1.33 15.26
C PHE A 48 24.13 1.03 13.77
N LEU A 49 24.99 1.57 12.89
CA LEU A 49 24.87 1.32 11.46
C LEU A 49 25.43 -0.04 11.03
N ASN A 50 26.37 -0.64 11.75
CA ASN A 50 26.84 -2.00 11.40
C ASN A 50 25.75 -3.07 11.66
N SER A 51 24.79 -2.81 12.55
CA SER A 51 23.67 -3.72 12.83
C SER A 51 22.51 -3.62 11.84
N ARG A 52 22.48 -2.63 10.93
CA ARG A 52 21.37 -2.46 9.97
C ARG A 52 21.84 -1.95 8.61
N HIS A 53 21.16 -2.34 7.54
CA HIS A 53 21.32 -1.68 6.25
C HIS A 53 20.63 -0.32 6.24
N LEU A 54 21.18 0.62 5.47
CA LEU A 54 20.50 1.88 5.19
C LEU A 54 19.22 1.61 4.39
N THR A 55 18.16 2.30 4.76
CA THR A 55 16.89 2.27 4.03
C THR A 55 17.00 3.04 2.72
N ILE A 56 16.04 2.80 1.83
CA ILE A 56 15.93 3.49 0.53
C ILE A 56 15.87 5.01 0.73
N ASP A 57 15.05 5.47 1.68
CA ASP A 57 14.92 6.90 2.01
C ASP A 57 16.26 7.50 2.47
N GLU A 58 16.99 6.79 3.33
CA GLU A 58 18.29 7.25 3.85
C GLU A 58 19.36 7.33 2.74
N LEU A 59 19.34 6.39 1.79
CA LEU A 59 20.22 6.40 0.63
C LEU A 59 19.85 7.51 -0.36
N ALA A 60 18.56 7.72 -0.63
CA ALA A 60 18.07 8.80 -1.49
C ALA A 60 18.40 10.18 -0.90
N ASP A 61 18.14 10.38 0.40
CA ASP A 61 18.49 11.61 1.10
C ASP A 61 20.00 11.86 1.08
N HIS A 62 20.82 10.81 1.22
CA HIS A 62 22.27 10.94 1.10
C HIS A 62 22.71 11.48 -0.28
N VAL A 63 22.12 10.97 -1.37
CA VAL A 63 22.39 11.46 -2.73
C VAL A 63 22.02 12.94 -2.87
N LEU A 64 20.83 13.33 -2.40
CA LEU A 64 20.35 14.72 -2.45
C LEU A 64 21.28 15.66 -1.66
N ILE A 65 21.66 15.27 -0.44
CA ILE A 65 22.52 16.08 0.42
C ILE A 65 23.92 16.26 -0.19
N LYS A 66 24.51 15.21 -0.79
CA LYS A 66 25.80 15.34 -1.50
C LYS A 66 25.76 16.24 -2.72
N LYS A 67 24.58 16.47 -3.29
CA LYS A 67 24.35 17.38 -4.42
C LYS A 67 23.92 18.79 -3.99
N GLY A 68 23.87 19.05 -2.68
CA GLY A 68 23.48 20.35 -2.13
C GLY A 68 21.97 20.61 -2.17
N LEU A 69 21.16 19.56 -2.29
CA LEU A 69 19.70 19.64 -2.31
C LEU A 69 19.11 19.29 -0.94
N GLU A 70 17.88 19.76 -0.69
CA GLU A 70 17.18 19.45 0.57
C GLU A 70 16.70 17.98 0.58
N PRO A 71 16.97 17.22 1.66
CA PRO A 71 16.47 15.86 1.83
C PRO A 71 15.00 15.84 2.23
N VAL A 72 14.36 14.68 2.05
CA VAL A 72 12.99 14.41 2.52
C VAL A 72 12.94 14.39 4.04
N LYS A 73 13.92 13.75 4.70
CA LYS A 73 14.06 13.73 6.16
C LYS A 73 15.25 14.58 6.59
N LYS A 74 14.98 15.77 7.16
CA LYS A 74 16.01 16.72 7.62
C LYS A 74 16.95 16.15 8.69
N GLU A 75 16.48 15.16 9.46
CA GLU A 75 17.28 14.44 10.46
C GLU A 75 18.44 13.63 9.87
N ASN A 76 18.32 13.18 8.61
CA ASN A 76 19.36 12.39 7.93
C ASN A 76 20.63 13.18 7.64
N ILE A 77 20.55 14.51 7.65
CA ILE A 77 21.69 15.42 7.47
C ILE A 77 22.78 15.16 8.51
N LYS A 78 22.39 14.99 9.79
CA LYS A 78 23.33 14.77 10.90
C LYS A 78 24.05 13.42 10.81
N ASN A 79 23.50 12.48 10.05
CA ASN A 79 23.99 11.10 9.93
C ASN A 79 24.86 10.86 8.70
N ILE A 80 25.05 11.86 7.81
CA ILE A 80 25.85 11.72 6.58
C ILE A 80 27.26 11.19 6.82
N PRO A 81 28.04 11.67 7.81
CA PRO A 81 29.37 11.13 8.08
C PRO A 81 29.35 9.64 8.45
N LEU A 82 28.27 9.20 9.10
CA LEU A 82 28.09 7.81 9.53
C LEU A 82 27.66 6.93 8.34
N PHE A 83 26.74 7.42 7.50
CA PHE A 83 26.32 6.78 6.26
C PHE A 83 27.52 6.58 5.32
N ASP A 84 28.38 7.58 5.16
CA ASP A 84 29.60 7.48 4.34
C ASP A 84 30.55 6.38 4.81
N VAL A 85 30.66 6.16 6.13
CA VAL A 85 31.49 5.08 6.69
C VAL A 85 30.84 3.72 6.46
N HIS A 86 29.51 3.62 6.62
CA HIS A 86 28.77 2.37 6.39
C HIS A 86 28.80 1.95 4.92
N ILE A 87 28.50 2.87 3.99
CA ILE A 87 28.47 2.59 2.54
C ILE A 87 29.83 2.10 2.02
N ARG A 88 30.95 2.59 2.58
CA ARG A 88 32.29 2.10 2.20
C ARG A 88 32.59 0.67 2.65
N ARG A 89 31.90 0.19 3.69
CA ARG A 89 32.15 -1.11 4.32
C ARG A 89 31.09 -2.16 3.97
N CYS A 90 29.87 -1.73 3.66
CA CYS A 90 28.76 -2.58 3.32
C CYS A 90 28.62 -2.71 1.79
N GLU A 91 28.88 -3.91 1.26
CA GLU A 91 28.79 -4.19 -0.18
C GLU A 91 27.38 -3.92 -0.74
N LYS A 92 26.34 -4.34 -0.02
CA LYS A 92 24.93 -4.13 -0.40
C LYS A 92 24.59 -2.64 -0.53
N CYS A 93 24.86 -1.85 0.50
CA CYS A 93 24.58 -0.41 0.47
C CYS A 93 25.47 0.34 -0.53
N SER A 94 26.69 -0.14 -0.80
CA SER A 94 27.56 0.38 -1.85
C SER A 94 26.98 0.16 -3.25
N ALA A 95 26.45 -1.03 -3.52
CA ALA A 95 25.81 -1.36 -4.78
C ALA A 95 24.53 -0.54 -5.01
N GLU A 96 23.66 -0.47 -4.00
CA GLU A 96 22.45 0.36 -4.04
C GLU A 96 22.79 1.85 -4.22
N MET A 97 23.81 2.35 -3.53
CA MET A 97 24.26 3.74 -3.68
C MET A 97 24.76 4.05 -5.10
N LYS A 98 25.45 3.12 -5.76
CA LYS A 98 25.85 3.29 -7.18
C LYS A 98 24.63 3.38 -8.09
N PHE A 99 23.61 2.56 -7.84
CA PHE A 99 22.36 2.59 -8.59
C PHE A 99 21.65 3.95 -8.44
N TYR A 100 21.44 4.44 -7.21
CA TYR A 100 20.78 5.73 -6.99
C TYR A 100 21.53 6.93 -7.57
N ASN A 101 22.87 6.94 -7.50
CA ASN A 101 23.66 8.00 -8.13
C ASN A 101 23.51 8.01 -9.66
N LYS A 102 23.36 6.83 -10.28
CA LYS A 102 23.11 6.70 -11.71
C LYS A 102 21.71 7.21 -12.06
N GLU A 103 20.68 6.76 -11.36
CA GLU A 103 19.29 7.21 -11.57
C GLU A 103 19.17 8.73 -11.43
N TYR A 104 19.78 9.31 -10.40
CA TYR A 104 19.81 10.77 -10.22
C TYR A 104 20.48 11.47 -11.41
N SER A 105 21.62 10.96 -11.87
CA SER A 105 22.35 11.53 -13.01
C SER A 105 21.55 11.40 -14.32
N ASP A 106 20.82 10.30 -14.51
CA ASP A 106 19.97 10.08 -15.68
C ASP A 106 18.79 11.07 -15.70
N VAL A 107 18.17 11.31 -14.53
CA VAL A 107 17.12 12.35 -14.37
C VAL A 107 17.70 13.75 -14.60
N GLU A 108 18.84 14.08 -14.01
CA GLU A 108 19.51 15.37 -14.20
C GLU A 108 19.89 15.60 -15.66
N ASN A 109 20.38 14.57 -16.36
CA ASN A 109 20.69 14.64 -17.78
C ASN A 109 19.43 14.79 -18.63
N PHE A 110 18.35 14.08 -18.31
CA PHE A 110 17.08 14.17 -19.03
C PHE A 110 16.44 15.56 -18.87
N VAL A 111 16.42 16.09 -17.65
CA VAL A 111 15.93 17.45 -17.35
C VAL A 111 16.87 18.47 -18.00
N GLY A 112 18.17 18.36 -17.78
CA GLY A 112 19.20 19.24 -18.32
C GLY A 112 19.19 19.31 -19.85
N THR A 113 19.03 18.19 -20.56
CA THR A 113 18.92 18.18 -22.02
C THR A 113 17.62 18.78 -22.53
N ARG A 114 16.50 18.66 -21.80
CA ARG A 114 15.21 19.30 -22.16
C ARG A 114 15.17 20.80 -21.88
N PHE A 115 15.93 21.29 -20.91
CA PHE A 115 15.93 22.71 -20.50
C PHE A 115 17.14 23.51 -21.01
N LYS A 116 18.31 22.90 -21.28
CA LYS A 116 19.44 23.58 -21.93
C LYS A 116 19.18 23.92 -23.41
N THR A 117 18.35 23.16 -24.12
CA THR A 117 17.95 23.51 -25.51
C THR A 117 17.21 24.85 -25.60
N ARG A 118 16.83 25.46 -24.47
CA ARG A 118 16.12 26.74 -24.43
C ARG A 118 17.02 27.93 -24.05
N ALA A 119 18.25 27.71 -23.59
CA ALA A 119 19.09 28.76 -23.02
C ALA A 119 20.25 29.23 -23.91
N GLU A 120 20.69 28.45 -24.92
CA GLU A 120 21.86 28.81 -25.73
C GLU A 120 21.56 29.43 -27.10
N ASP A 121 20.29 29.54 -27.51
CA ASP A 121 19.93 30.02 -28.86
C ASP A 121 19.50 31.50 -28.90
N LYS A 122 20.28 32.35 -28.24
CA LYS A 122 20.22 33.82 -28.41
C LYS A 122 21.61 34.39 -28.63
N THR A 123 22.20 34.10 -29.78
CA THR A 123 22.90 35.07 -30.63
C THR A 123 23.50 34.34 -31.83
N ILE A 124 22.95 34.57 -33.02
CA ILE A 124 23.64 35.02 -34.24
C ILE A 124 22.60 34.92 -35.37
N ILE A 125 22.29 36.07 -35.96
CA ILE A 125 21.50 36.18 -37.17
C ILE A 125 22.30 35.54 -38.30
N SER A 126 21.76 34.53 -38.96
CA SER A 126 22.15 34.16 -40.32
C SER A 126 20.94 33.59 -41.04
N ASP A 127 20.57 34.24 -42.14
CA ASP A 127 19.53 33.84 -43.07
C ASP A 127 19.71 32.37 -43.48
N SER A 128 18.80 31.51 -43.06
CA SER A 128 18.57 30.23 -43.73
C SER A 128 17.13 29.75 -43.50
N LYS A 129 16.43 29.64 -44.64
CA LYS A 129 15.19 28.89 -44.91
C LYS A 129 14.32 28.55 -43.69
N ILE A 130 13.26 29.34 -43.54
CA ILE A 130 12.11 29.06 -42.68
C ILE A 130 11.49 27.71 -43.09
N ILE A 131 11.82 26.65 -42.37
CA ILE A 131 10.89 25.52 -42.22
C ILE A 131 9.94 25.94 -41.11
N SER A 132 8.68 26.19 -41.45
CA SER A 132 7.65 26.56 -40.48
C SER A 132 7.43 25.40 -39.51
N ILE A 133 7.96 25.53 -38.29
CA ILE A 133 7.57 24.67 -37.17
C ILE A 133 6.10 25.01 -36.87
N PRO A 134 5.16 24.04 -36.94
CA PRO A 134 3.76 24.33 -36.71
C PRO A 134 3.59 24.85 -35.27
N LYS A 135 2.92 25.99 -35.12
CA LYS A 135 2.62 26.58 -33.81
C LYS A 135 1.94 25.52 -32.94
N PHE A 136 2.58 25.12 -31.85
CA PHE A 136 2.04 24.14 -30.91
C PHE A 136 0.79 24.74 -30.24
N ASN A 137 -0.38 24.40 -30.77
CA ASN A 137 -1.67 24.88 -30.26
C ASN A 137 -2.00 24.09 -28.98
N PHE A 138 -1.49 24.55 -27.84
CA PHE A 138 -1.78 23.97 -26.52
C PHE A 138 -3.29 23.77 -26.31
N SER A 139 -4.13 24.70 -26.78
CA SER A 139 -5.58 24.59 -26.71
C SER A 139 -6.15 23.41 -27.51
N ARG A 140 -5.61 23.12 -28.71
CA ARG A 140 -6.05 21.97 -29.51
C ARG A 140 -5.67 20.65 -28.86
N TYR A 141 -4.45 20.55 -28.33
CA TYR A 141 -4.00 19.34 -27.64
C TYR A 141 -4.69 19.15 -26.27
N ALA A 142 -5.00 20.24 -25.56
CA ALA A 142 -5.82 20.18 -24.34
C ALA A 142 -7.25 19.71 -24.64
N ILE A 143 -7.88 20.24 -25.70
CA ILE A 143 -9.22 19.78 -26.12
C ILE A 143 -9.18 18.31 -26.53
N ILE A 144 -8.16 17.87 -27.29
CA ILE A 144 -8.00 16.46 -27.67
C ILE A 144 -7.81 15.59 -26.43
N GLY A 145 -6.96 16.01 -25.47
CA GLY A 145 -6.75 15.29 -24.21
C GLY A 145 -8.03 15.16 -23.38
N ILE A 146 -8.78 16.26 -23.21
CA ILE A 146 -10.08 16.25 -22.51
C ILE A 146 -11.08 15.35 -23.24
N SER A 147 -11.14 15.44 -24.58
CA SER A 147 -12.04 14.61 -25.40
C SER A 147 -11.69 13.13 -25.26
N ALA A 148 -10.40 12.78 -25.26
CA ALA A 148 -9.94 11.41 -25.08
C ALA A 148 -10.28 10.88 -23.67
N MET A 149 -10.06 11.68 -22.61
CA MET A 149 -10.47 11.32 -21.25
C MET A 149 -11.99 11.16 -21.13
N ALA A 150 -12.76 12.04 -21.77
CA ALA A 150 -14.22 11.94 -21.77
C ALA A 150 -14.66 10.65 -22.46
N ILE A 151 -14.08 10.30 -23.62
CA ILE A 151 -14.39 9.04 -24.32
C ILE A 151 -14.07 7.82 -23.44
N ILE A 152 -12.92 7.82 -22.75
CA ILE A 152 -12.55 6.73 -21.82
C ILE A 152 -13.52 6.66 -20.65
N PHE A 153 -13.90 7.80 -20.06
CA PHE A 153 -14.85 7.83 -18.96
C PHE A 153 -16.24 7.32 -19.38
N PHE A 154 -16.76 7.80 -20.51
CA PHE A 154 -18.06 7.36 -21.04
C PHE A 154 -18.04 5.90 -21.47
N SER A 155 -16.94 5.40 -22.06
CA SER A 155 -16.83 3.99 -22.41
C SER A 155 -16.82 3.11 -21.16
N LEU A 156 -16.12 3.50 -20.09
CA LEU A 156 -16.15 2.81 -18.80
C LEU A 156 -17.55 2.83 -18.17
N MET A 157 -18.28 3.95 -18.25
CA MET A 157 -19.67 4.03 -17.76
C MET A 157 -20.60 3.07 -18.51
N VAL A 158 -20.49 3.02 -19.84
CA VAL A 158 -21.30 2.11 -20.66
C VAL A 158 -20.94 0.66 -20.34
N ILE A 159 -19.64 0.33 -20.30
CA ILE A 159 -19.19 -1.01 -19.93
C ILE A 159 -19.73 -1.38 -18.55
N SER A 160 -19.57 -0.50 -17.56
CA SER A 160 -20.10 -0.71 -16.22
C SER A 160 -21.58 -1.02 -16.27
N SER A 161 -22.41 -0.19 -16.91
CA SER A 161 -23.86 -0.42 -16.96
C SER A 161 -24.26 -1.77 -17.57
N ILE A 162 -23.45 -2.32 -18.47
CA ILE A 162 -23.69 -3.62 -19.09
C ILE A 162 -23.15 -4.77 -18.23
N THR A 163 -22.03 -4.56 -17.53
CA THR A 163 -21.36 -5.59 -16.72
C THR A 163 -21.86 -5.66 -15.28
N THR A 164 -22.48 -4.59 -14.76
CA THR A 164 -23.04 -4.56 -13.42
C THR A 164 -24.16 -5.60 -13.33
N SER A 165 -24.04 -6.51 -12.36
CA SER A 165 -25.06 -7.54 -12.13
C SER A 165 -26.41 -6.89 -11.84
N LYS A 166 -27.48 -7.46 -12.38
CA LYS A 166 -28.88 -7.09 -12.03
C LYS A 166 -29.17 -7.20 -10.53
N TYR A 167 -28.39 -7.99 -9.80
CA TYR A 167 -28.53 -8.17 -8.36
C TYR A 167 -27.55 -7.32 -7.55
N TYR A 168 -26.85 -6.34 -8.15
CA TYR A 168 -25.82 -5.55 -7.46
C TYR A 168 -26.31 -4.97 -6.13
N ASN A 169 -27.44 -4.28 -6.13
CA ASN A 169 -27.99 -3.68 -4.90
C ASN A 169 -28.41 -4.72 -3.85
N LEU A 170 -28.84 -5.91 -4.28
CA LEU A 170 -29.25 -6.99 -3.39
C LEU A 170 -28.06 -7.75 -2.80
N ALA A 171 -26.99 -7.86 -3.57
CA ALA A 171 -25.78 -8.61 -3.27
C ALA A 171 -24.71 -7.77 -2.56
N SER A 172 -24.74 -6.44 -2.74
CA SER A 172 -23.84 -5.50 -2.06
C SER A 172 -23.97 -5.65 -0.54
N LEU A 173 -22.84 -5.47 0.14
CA LEU A 173 -22.68 -5.82 1.54
C LEU A 173 -22.98 -4.67 2.50
N GLY A 174 -23.21 -3.44 2.00
CA GLY A 174 -23.35 -2.24 2.83
C GLY A 174 -22.09 -1.97 3.67
N ASP A 175 -22.16 -1.06 4.64
CA ASP A 175 -21.06 -0.86 5.60
C ASP A 175 -20.88 -2.14 6.43
N LEU A 176 -19.96 -3.02 6.00
CA LEU A 176 -19.46 -4.16 6.77
C LEU A 176 -18.62 -3.76 7.99
N ALA A 177 -18.61 -2.47 8.35
CA ALA A 177 -17.93 -1.90 9.50
C ALA A 177 -18.36 -2.53 10.84
N ASP A 178 -19.50 -3.22 10.88
CA ASP A 178 -20.01 -3.94 12.06
C ASP A 178 -19.72 -5.44 12.06
N MET A 179 -18.82 -5.94 11.19
CA MET A 179 -18.37 -7.32 11.24
C MET A 179 -17.48 -7.53 12.45
N SER A 180 -18.09 -7.69 13.63
CA SER A 180 -17.39 -8.15 14.81
C SER A 180 -16.97 -9.60 14.55
N VAL A 181 -15.72 -9.80 14.13
CA VAL A 181 -15.08 -11.11 14.23
C VAL A 181 -14.94 -11.40 15.73
N SER A 182 -16.01 -11.95 16.31
CA SER A 182 -16.03 -12.34 17.70
C SER A 182 -14.92 -13.37 17.93
N ARG A 183 -14.24 -13.26 19.08
CA ARG A 183 -13.10 -14.10 19.52
C ARG A 183 -13.47 -15.58 19.70
N GLY A 184 -13.93 -16.24 18.64
CA GLY A 184 -14.36 -17.64 18.64
C GLY A 184 -13.20 -18.62 18.48
N ARG A 185 -12.03 -18.13 18.04
CA ARG A 185 -10.84 -18.91 17.80
C ARG A 185 -9.66 -18.29 18.55
N ILE A 186 -8.94 -19.11 19.32
CA ILE A 186 -7.79 -18.70 20.13
C ILE A 186 -6.58 -19.47 19.61
N THR A 187 -6.08 -19.05 18.45
CA THR A 187 -4.77 -19.49 17.93
C THR A 187 -3.85 -18.28 17.87
N ASP A 188 -2.55 -18.48 18.06
CA ASP A 188 -1.56 -17.39 18.05
C ASP A 188 -1.59 -16.62 16.71
N ASP A 189 -1.91 -17.32 15.61
CA ASP A 189 -2.05 -16.73 14.28
C ASP A 189 -3.36 -15.96 14.07
N PHE A 190 -4.38 -16.18 14.92
CA PHE A 190 -5.67 -15.52 14.76
C PHE A 190 -5.59 -14.01 15.04
N GLU A 191 -4.68 -13.57 15.92
CA GLU A 191 -4.44 -12.14 16.15
C GLU A 191 -3.95 -11.43 14.88
N LEU A 192 -3.10 -12.09 14.07
CA LEU A 192 -2.62 -11.56 12.80
C LEU A 192 -3.73 -11.48 11.76
N ILE A 193 -4.66 -12.43 11.77
CA ILE A 193 -5.87 -12.40 10.93
C ILE A 193 -6.71 -11.17 11.29
N ILE A 194 -7.06 -11.00 12.57
CA ILE A 194 -7.87 -9.86 13.03
C ILE A 194 -7.21 -8.54 12.67
N LYS A 195 -5.92 -8.38 12.98
CA LYS A 195 -5.17 -7.18 12.66
C LYS A 195 -5.19 -6.87 11.16
N SER A 196 -5.00 -7.88 10.31
CA SER A 196 -5.02 -7.69 8.85
C SER A 196 -6.40 -7.26 8.35
N LEU A 197 -7.48 -7.78 8.94
CA LEU A 197 -8.85 -7.38 8.63
C LEU A 197 -9.14 -5.93 9.07
N GLU A 198 -8.70 -5.54 10.27
CA GLU A 198 -8.82 -4.16 10.77
C GLU A 198 -8.06 -3.16 9.89
N GLU A 199 -6.88 -3.54 9.40
CA GLU A 199 -6.06 -2.74 8.47
C GLU A 199 -6.58 -2.78 7.02
N LYS A 200 -7.64 -3.55 6.74
CA LYS A 200 -8.16 -3.84 5.39
C LYS A 200 -7.12 -4.44 4.44
N ASP A 201 -6.09 -5.10 4.97
CA ASP A 201 -5.11 -5.87 4.21
C ASP A 201 -5.68 -7.27 3.92
N TYR A 202 -6.71 -7.32 3.07
CA TYR A 202 -7.42 -8.55 2.74
C TYR A 202 -6.52 -9.62 2.14
N ARG A 203 -5.43 -9.23 1.45
CA ARG A 203 -4.45 -10.19 0.91
C ARG A 203 -3.74 -10.94 2.03
N ARG A 204 -3.21 -10.24 3.03
CA ARG A 204 -2.57 -10.88 4.18
C ARG A 204 -3.57 -11.65 5.04
N ALA A 205 -4.78 -11.11 5.22
CA ALA A 205 -5.84 -11.81 5.94
C ALA A 205 -6.15 -13.17 5.31
N ILE A 206 -6.29 -13.23 3.98
CA ILE A 206 -6.48 -14.47 3.23
C ILE A 206 -5.30 -15.43 3.41
N GLU A 207 -4.05 -14.95 3.30
CA GLU A 207 -2.85 -15.76 3.50
C GLU A 207 -2.82 -16.40 4.90
N TYR A 208 -3.10 -15.62 5.95
CA TYR A 208 -3.13 -16.13 7.33
C TYR A 208 -4.30 -17.09 7.58
N LEU A 209 -5.49 -16.80 7.05
CA LEU A 209 -6.66 -17.69 7.17
C LEU A 209 -6.44 -19.03 6.47
N GLN A 210 -5.83 -19.02 5.28
CA GLN A 210 -5.49 -20.25 4.57
C GLN A 210 -4.46 -21.09 5.34
N SER A 211 -3.44 -20.44 5.92
CA SER A 211 -2.46 -21.10 6.78
C SER A 211 -3.11 -21.71 8.02
N ASP A 212 -3.98 -20.97 8.70
CA ASP A 212 -4.70 -21.45 9.89
C ASP A 212 -5.61 -22.65 9.57
N ILE A 213 -6.32 -22.63 8.43
CA ILE A 213 -7.10 -23.76 7.93
C ILE A 213 -6.21 -24.98 7.67
N GLU A 214 -5.05 -24.79 7.04
CA GLU A 214 -4.15 -25.89 6.68
C GLU A 214 -3.53 -26.55 7.92
N LEU A 215 -3.11 -25.75 8.90
CA LEU A 215 -2.44 -26.21 10.11
C LEU A 215 -3.40 -26.87 11.11
N ASN A 216 -4.67 -26.48 11.11
CA ASN A 216 -5.64 -26.85 12.15
C ASN A 216 -6.88 -27.57 11.60
N LYS A 217 -6.75 -28.33 10.50
CA LYS A 217 -7.87 -29.02 9.81
C LYS A 217 -8.76 -29.88 10.71
N ASN A 218 -8.22 -30.38 11.81
CA ASN A 218 -8.91 -31.28 12.74
C ASN A 218 -9.50 -30.54 13.96
N ASP A 219 -9.32 -29.22 14.06
CA ASP A 219 -9.85 -28.42 15.15
C ASP A 219 -11.38 -28.25 15.01
N GLU A 220 -12.12 -28.47 16.09
CA GLU A 220 -13.59 -28.41 16.07
C GLU A 220 -14.14 -27.02 15.74
N THR A 221 -13.33 -25.97 15.89
CA THR A 221 -13.68 -24.56 15.59
C THR A 221 -13.21 -24.09 14.21
N ILE A 222 -12.59 -24.97 13.41
CA ILE A 222 -12.04 -24.60 12.09
C ILE A 222 -13.09 -24.07 11.11
N PHE A 223 -14.37 -24.42 11.33
CA PHE A 223 -15.49 -23.84 10.59
C PHE A 223 -15.50 -22.30 10.67
N TYR A 224 -15.03 -21.73 11.79
CA TYR A 224 -14.99 -20.28 11.98
C TYR A 224 -13.92 -19.62 11.10
N SER A 225 -12.79 -20.27 10.86
CA SER A 225 -11.78 -19.78 9.92
C SER A 225 -12.31 -19.79 8.49
N HIS A 226 -13.05 -20.83 8.10
CA HIS A 226 -13.78 -20.84 6.83
C HIS A 226 -14.83 -19.72 6.78
N TYR A 227 -15.55 -19.44 7.86
CA TYR A 227 -16.54 -18.37 7.91
C TYR A 227 -15.90 -17.00 7.66
N VAL A 228 -14.83 -16.68 8.39
CA VAL A 228 -14.10 -15.42 8.25
C VAL A 228 -13.43 -15.31 6.88
N LEU A 229 -12.90 -16.42 6.35
CA LEU A 229 -12.35 -16.44 4.99
C LEU A 229 -13.43 -16.21 3.92
N GLY A 230 -14.62 -16.78 4.11
CA GLY A 230 -15.78 -16.54 3.26
C GLY A 230 -16.18 -15.07 3.23
N LEU A 231 -16.25 -14.43 4.40
CA LEU A 231 -16.54 -13.01 4.54
C LEU A 231 -15.47 -12.13 3.89
N THR A 232 -14.19 -12.47 4.08
CA THR A 232 -13.06 -11.76 3.49
C THR A 232 -13.12 -11.81 1.96
N TYR A 233 -13.38 -12.99 1.39
CA TYR A 233 -13.56 -13.11 -0.06
C TYR A 233 -14.78 -12.36 -0.57
N LEU A 234 -15.88 -12.37 0.19
CA LEU A 234 -17.11 -11.67 -0.19
C LEU A 234 -16.88 -10.16 -0.26
N GLU A 235 -16.16 -9.61 0.71
CA GLU A 235 -15.73 -8.21 0.73
C GLU A 235 -14.84 -7.88 -0.48
N THR A 236 -13.85 -8.73 -0.80
CA THR A 236 -13.01 -8.53 -2.00
C THR A 236 -13.76 -8.75 -3.32
N ALA A 237 -14.93 -9.37 -3.29
CA ALA A 237 -15.74 -9.60 -4.47
C ALA A 237 -16.46 -8.34 -4.91
N GLU A 238 -16.82 -7.44 -4.00
CA GLU A 238 -17.39 -6.15 -4.34
C GLU A 238 -16.28 -5.21 -4.86
N LYS A 239 -16.40 -4.81 -6.13
CA LYS A 239 -15.46 -3.91 -6.79
C LYS A 239 -16.19 -2.65 -7.21
N ASP A 240 -15.82 -1.53 -6.60
CA ASP A 240 -16.14 -0.21 -7.10
C ASP A 240 -14.87 0.64 -7.22
N LEU A 241 -14.86 1.54 -8.21
CA LEU A 241 -13.83 2.57 -8.29
C LEU A 241 -14.47 3.88 -7.83
N LEU A 242 -14.26 4.24 -6.56
CA LEU A 242 -14.86 5.44 -5.95
C LEU A 242 -16.39 5.51 -6.15
N GLY A 243 -17.07 4.35 -6.10
CA GLY A 243 -18.51 4.24 -6.33
C GLY A 243 -18.98 4.39 -7.79
N MET A 244 -18.08 4.54 -8.77
CA MET A 244 -18.47 4.88 -10.15
C MET A 244 -18.67 3.69 -11.09
N PHE A 245 -18.06 2.53 -10.80
CA PHE A 245 -18.11 1.36 -11.68
C PHE A 245 -18.39 0.06 -10.90
N PRO A 246 -19.62 -0.11 -10.39
CA PRO A 246 -19.99 -1.26 -9.57
C PRO A 246 -19.91 -2.57 -10.36
N SER A 247 -19.15 -3.53 -9.84
CA SER A 247 -19.00 -4.86 -10.43
C SER A 247 -18.68 -5.90 -9.36
N PHE A 248 -18.83 -7.18 -9.71
CA PHE A 248 -18.43 -8.28 -8.85
C PHE A 248 -17.28 -9.09 -9.46
N ASP A 249 -16.29 -9.41 -8.63
CA ASP A 249 -15.29 -10.41 -8.94
C ASP A 249 -15.84 -11.82 -8.73
N LYS A 250 -16.16 -12.50 -9.84
CA LYS A 250 -16.77 -13.84 -9.79
C LYS A 250 -15.89 -14.86 -9.07
N SER A 251 -14.56 -14.78 -9.23
CA SER A 251 -13.63 -15.70 -8.56
C SER A 251 -13.70 -15.55 -7.04
N SER A 252 -13.73 -14.31 -6.54
CA SER A 252 -13.84 -14.04 -5.10
C SER A 252 -15.23 -14.41 -4.57
N ALA A 253 -16.31 -14.15 -5.33
CA ALA A 253 -17.66 -14.59 -4.95
C ALA A 253 -17.78 -16.13 -4.90
N GLU A 254 -17.16 -16.86 -5.84
CA GLU A 254 -17.08 -18.32 -5.81
C GLU A 254 -16.31 -18.82 -4.59
N ALA A 255 -15.14 -18.24 -4.32
CA ALA A 255 -14.34 -18.59 -3.15
C ALA A 255 -15.09 -18.32 -1.84
N ALA A 256 -15.84 -17.22 -1.75
CA ALA A 256 -16.70 -16.91 -0.62
C ALA A 256 -17.78 -17.99 -0.43
N LEU A 257 -18.52 -18.32 -1.50
CA LEU A 257 -19.58 -19.32 -1.47
C LEU A 257 -19.07 -20.70 -1.02
N GLN A 258 -17.91 -21.13 -1.51
CA GLN A 258 -17.31 -22.41 -1.11
C GLN A 258 -16.93 -22.42 0.37
N ASN A 259 -16.38 -21.32 0.88
CA ASN A 259 -16.02 -21.21 2.29
C ASN A 259 -17.25 -21.17 3.22
N PHE A 260 -18.35 -20.52 2.81
CA PHE A 260 -19.59 -20.59 3.58
C PHE A 260 -20.20 -21.99 3.59
N LYS A 261 -20.19 -22.70 2.46
CA LYS A 261 -20.59 -24.12 2.41
C LYS A 261 -19.75 -24.95 3.38
N ARG A 262 -18.43 -24.74 3.39
CA ARG A 262 -17.52 -25.45 4.28
C ARG A 262 -17.76 -25.13 5.76
N THR A 263 -18.10 -23.89 6.08
CA THR A 263 -18.52 -23.47 7.42
C THR A 263 -19.72 -24.30 7.88
N ILE A 264 -20.77 -24.36 7.05
CA ILE A 264 -22.02 -25.07 7.35
C ILE A 264 -21.77 -26.58 7.50
N GLU A 265 -20.96 -27.17 6.63
CA GLU A 265 -20.61 -28.59 6.67
C GLU A 265 -19.83 -28.99 7.93
N LEU A 266 -18.93 -28.13 8.41
CA LEU A 266 -18.04 -28.44 9.52
C LEU A 266 -18.66 -28.11 10.89
N ASN A 267 -19.50 -27.07 10.96
CA ASN A 267 -20.17 -26.68 12.20
C ASN A 267 -21.39 -27.58 12.47
N THR A 268 -21.13 -28.80 12.92
CA THR A 268 -22.14 -29.82 13.21
C THR A 268 -22.53 -29.89 14.68
N SER A 269 -21.85 -29.15 15.55
CA SER A 269 -22.00 -29.24 17.01
C SER A 269 -23.33 -28.71 17.55
N GLY A 270 -24.05 -27.90 16.77
CA GLY A 270 -25.26 -27.18 17.19
C GLY A 270 -25.01 -26.02 18.17
N LYS A 271 -23.81 -25.89 18.74
CA LYS A 271 -23.47 -24.84 19.71
C LYS A 271 -23.39 -23.45 19.08
N PHE A 272 -23.04 -23.38 17.80
CA PHE A 272 -22.83 -22.15 17.04
C PHE A 272 -23.79 -22.06 15.84
N GLU A 273 -25.04 -22.47 16.03
CA GLU A 273 -26.05 -22.49 14.96
C GLU A 273 -26.25 -21.12 14.31
N ASN A 274 -26.10 -20.04 15.08
CA ASN A 274 -26.12 -18.66 14.57
C ASN A 274 -25.08 -18.43 13.46
N VAL A 275 -23.88 -19.01 13.57
CA VAL A 275 -22.84 -18.89 12.54
C VAL A 275 -23.25 -19.59 11.25
N ASN A 276 -23.97 -20.72 11.34
CA ASN A 276 -24.51 -21.38 10.15
C ASN A 276 -25.60 -20.55 9.47
N LEU A 277 -26.49 -19.93 10.25
CA LEU A 277 -27.54 -19.07 9.72
C LEU A 277 -26.96 -17.81 9.07
N ASP A 278 -25.92 -17.22 9.67
CA ASP A 278 -25.20 -16.10 9.05
C ASP A 278 -24.45 -16.56 7.79
N ALA A 279 -23.82 -17.75 7.80
CA ALA A 279 -23.17 -18.33 6.63
C ALA A 279 -24.17 -18.59 5.48
N TYR A 280 -25.39 -19.05 5.78
CA TYR A 280 -26.45 -19.15 4.77
C TYR A 280 -26.82 -17.79 4.17
N PHE A 281 -26.95 -16.76 5.02
CA PHE A 281 -27.24 -15.41 4.55
C PHE A 281 -26.15 -14.88 3.60
N TYR A 282 -24.88 -15.01 3.98
CA TYR A 282 -23.77 -14.55 3.15
C TYR A 282 -23.50 -15.45 1.92
N ALA A 283 -23.80 -16.75 2.01
CA ALA A 283 -23.82 -17.63 0.85
C ALA A 283 -24.88 -17.17 -0.17
N ALA A 284 -26.04 -16.68 0.28
CA ALA A 284 -27.04 -16.11 -0.62
C ALA A 284 -26.54 -14.85 -1.31
N LYS A 285 -25.87 -13.95 -0.59
CA LYS A 285 -25.23 -12.75 -1.17
C LYS A 285 -24.20 -13.16 -2.24
N ALA A 286 -23.32 -14.12 -1.93
CA ALA A 286 -22.37 -14.66 -2.90
C ALA A 286 -23.07 -15.27 -4.13
N SER A 287 -24.14 -16.04 -3.95
CA SER A 287 -24.93 -16.57 -5.07
C SER A 287 -25.55 -15.47 -5.93
N LEU A 288 -26.00 -14.36 -5.35
CA LEU A 288 -26.51 -13.20 -6.11
C LEU A 288 -25.39 -12.49 -6.89
N MET A 289 -24.18 -12.37 -6.32
CA MET A 289 -23.01 -11.87 -7.06
C MET A 289 -22.69 -12.74 -8.28
N LEU A 290 -22.96 -14.06 -8.18
CA LEU A 290 -22.79 -15.04 -9.25
C LEU A 290 -24.02 -15.19 -10.17
N GLU A 291 -25.03 -14.34 -10.00
CA GLU A 291 -26.31 -14.38 -10.73
C GLU A 291 -27.14 -15.65 -10.52
N ASP A 292 -26.81 -16.48 -9.54
CA ASP A 292 -27.55 -17.69 -9.15
C ASP A 292 -28.67 -17.36 -8.16
N SER A 293 -29.74 -16.77 -8.68
CA SER A 293 -30.92 -16.44 -7.88
C SER A 293 -31.64 -17.64 -7.30
N LYS A 294 -31.45 -18.85 -7.86
CA LYS A 294 -32.11 -20.06 -7.35
C LYS A 294 -31.48 -20.47 -6.02
N SER A 295 -30.16 -20.64 -6.01
CA SER A 295 -29.42 -20.97 -4.79
C SER A 295 -29.58 -19.86 -3.74
N ALA A 296 -29.56 -18.58 -4.17
CA ALA A 296 -29.79 -17.47 -3.26
C ALA A 296 -31.16 -17.57 -2.55
N LYS A 297 -32.24 -17.85 -3.29
CA LYS A 297 -33.57 -18.04 -2.70
C LYS A 297 -33.61 -19.21 -1.72
N GLU A 298 -32.97 -20.32 -2.06
CA GLU A 298 -32.89 -21.50 -1.18
C GLU A 298 -32.23 -21.14 0.16
N TYR A 299 -31.07 -20.49 0.13
CA TYR A 299 -30.37 -20.09 1.35
C TYR A 299 -31.13 -19.04 2.16
N LEU A 300 -31.70 -17.99 1.53
CA LEU A 300 -32.47 -16.97 2.25
C LEU A 300 -33.71 -17.54 2.93
N ASN A 301 -34.39 -18.51 2.30
CA ASN A 301 -35.53 -19.18 2.91
C ASN A 301 -35.15 -19.94 4.19
N ILE A 302 -33.95 -20.54 4.24
CA ILE A 302 -33.44 -21.19 5.45
C ILE A 302 -33.27 -20.15 6.57
N VAL A 303 -32.60 -19.03 6.28
CA VAL A 303 -32.40 -17.93 7.24
C VAL A 303 -33.73 -17.42 7.81
N VAL A 304 -34.75 -17.26 6.96
CA VAL A 304 -36.07 -16.80 7.39
C VAL A 304 -36.83 -17.85 8.21
N LYS A 305 -36.80 -19.12 7.78
CA LYS A 305 -37.50 -20.23 8.43
C LYS A 305 -36.95 -20.49 9.84
N GLU A 306 -35.64 -20.47 9.97
CA GLU A 306 -34.93 -20.73 11.24
C GLU A 306 -34.69 -19.44 12.07
N LYS A 307 -35.26 -18.30 11.66
CA LYS A 307 -35.20 -17.02 12.39
C LYS A 307 -33.78 -16.51 12.66
N GLY A 308 -32.90 -16.61 11.68
CA GLY A 308 -31.52 -16.11 11.76
C GLY A 308 -31.44 -14.60 12.00
N SER A 309 -30.29 -14.13 12.48
CA SER A 309 -30.08 -12.72 12.87
C SER A 309 -30.40 -11.72 11.74
N LYS A 310 -30.11 -12.11 10.50
CA LYS A 310 -30.34 -11.34 9.26
C LYS A 310 -31.70 -11.61 8.59
N MET A 311 -32.66 -12.24 9.29
CA MET A 311 -33.94 -12.64 8.68
C MET A 311 -34.75 -11.47 8.08
N SER A 312 -34.66 -10.27 8.66
CA SER A 312 -35.38 -9.09 8.17
C SER A 312 -34.89 -8.68 6.79
N GLU A 313 -33.57 -8.60 6.62
CA GLU A 313 -32.94 -8.32 5.33
C GLU A 313 -33.18 -9.46 4.34
N ALA A 314 -33.09 -10.72 4.80
CA ALA A 314 -33.37 -11.86 3.95
C ALA A 314 -34.79 -11.84 3.36
N ARG A 315 -35.80 -11.44 4.15
CA ARG A 315 -37.18 -11.24 3.67
C ARG A 315 -37.29 -10.14 2.63
N GLN A 316 -36.57 -9.04 2.82
CA GLN A 316 -36.54 -7.95 1.86
C GLN A 316 -35.98 -8.43 0.52
N ILE A 317 -34.80 -9.06 0.54
CA ILE A 317 -34.16 -9.60 -0.66
C ILE A 317 -35.09 -10.62 -1.35
N LEU A 318 -35.71 -11.54 -0.60
CA LEU A 318 -36.66 -12.51 -1.15
C LEU A 318 -37.87 -11.85 -1.83
N ASN A 319 -38.35 -10.72 -1.31
CA ASN A 319 -39.46 -9.99 -1.92
C ASN A 319 -39.05 -9.29 -3.22
N GLU A 320 -37.82 -8.76 -3.29
CA GLU A 320 -37.28 -8.11 -4.49
C GLU A 320 -36.89 -9.12 -5.59
N LEU A 321 -36.64 -10.39 -5.22
CA LEU A 321 -36.35 -11.48 -6.16
C LEU A 321 -37.60 -12.17 -6.75
N LYS A 322 -38.82 -11.77 -6.37
CA LYS A 322 -40.08 -12.36 -6.87
C LYS A 322 -40.39 -11.90 -8.29
#